data_AF-A0AAI9BYH5-F1
#
_entry.id   AF-A0AAI9BYH5-F1
#
_cell.length_a   1.000
_cell.length_b   1.000
_cell.length_c   1.000
_cell.angle_alpha   90.00
_cell.angle_beta   90.00
_cell.angle_gamma   90.00
#
_symmetry.space_group_name_H-M   'P 1'
#
loop_
_entity.id
_entity.type
_entity.pdbx_description
1 polymer ?
#
loop_
_entity_poly.entity_id
_entity_poly.type
_entity_poly.pdbx_seq_one_letter_code
_entity_poly.pdbx_strand_id
1 'polypeptide(L)'
;MSPFINTAWPRFFTVALPIALFAVLLNSMVDAPHHGWLIQTALLLAPFSILVFLGLGWQRMRKAHAEHPILKSELPRVATALIGNVKLAALWFGLTFVGMFTLMLAWVLLYRSCS
;
A
#
# COMPACT_ATOMS: atom_id res chain seq x y z
N MET A 1 29.70 -10.10 8.30
CA MET A 1 28.36 -9.91 7.70
C MET A 1 28.50 -9.15 6.39
N SER A 2 27.73 -9.48 5.35
CA SER A 2 27.78 -8.74 4.06
C SER A 2 27.41 -7.26 4.26
N PRO A 3 28.18 -6.31 3.69
CA PRO A 3 27.91 -4.88 3.77
C PRO A 3 26.72 -4.45 2.90
N PHE A 4 26.24 -5.32 2.02
CA PHE A 4 25.15 -5.07 1.09
C PHE A 4 23.78 -5.34 1.70
N ILE A 5 22.78 -4.62 1.23
CA ILE A 5 21.39 -4.87 1.62
C ILE A 5 20.91 -6.19 1.03
N ASN A 6 20.23 -6.97 1.88
CA ASN A 6 19.55 -8.17 1.43
C ASN A 6 18.18 -7.78 0.87
N THR A 7 18.04 -7.80 -0.46
CA THR A 7 16.79 -7.49 -1.17
C THR A 7 15.94 -8.73 -1.45
N ALA A 8 16.16 -9.84 -0.74
CA ALA A 8 15.39 -11.06 -0.94
C ALA A 8 13.90 -10.86 -0.56
N TRP A 9 13.01 -11.55 -1.28
CA TRP A 9 11.56 -11.50 -1.05
C TRP A 9 11.10 -11.75 0.39
N PRO A 10 11.73 -12.62 1.20
CA PRO A 10 11.34 -12.77 2.60
C PRO A 10 11.36 -11.47 3.39
N ARG A 11 12.28 -10.54 3.09
CA ARG A 11 12.32 -9.22 3.75
C ARG A 11 11.15 -8.33 3.36
N PHE A 12 10.70 -8.38 2.11
CA PHE A 12 9.45 -7.73 1.70
C PHE A 12 8.26 -8.27 2.51
N PHE A 13 8.16 -9.59 2.65
CA PHE A 13 7.06 -10.22 3.39
C PHE A 13 7.04 -9.88 4.88
N THR A 14 8.19 -9.58 5.51
CA THR A 14 8.19 -9.09 6.91
C THR A 14 7.40 -7.79 7.11
N VAL A 15 7.25 -6.97 6.06
CA VAL A 15 6.47 -5.73 6.09
C VAL A 15 5.09 -5.93 5.45
N ALA A 16 5.02 -6.65 4.33
CA ALA A 16 3.77 -6.86 3.60
C ALA A 16 2.76 -7.73 4.36
N LEU A 17 3.21 -8.78 5.07
CA LEU A 17 2.31 -9.68 5.81
C LEU A 17 1.55 -8.97 6.94
N PRO A 18 2.20 -8.16 7.82
CA PRO A 18 1.47 -7.38 8.81
C PRO A 18 0.39 -6.46 8.21
N ILE A 19 0.67 -5.82 7.08
CA ILE A 19 -0.29 -4.94 6.40
C ILE A 19 -1.47 -5.74 5.84
N ALA A 20 -1.20 -6.89 5.21
CA ALA A 20 -2.24 -7.77 4.71
C ALA A 20 -3.11 -8.33 5.85
N LEU A 21 -2.49 -8.75 6.95
CA LEU A 21 -3.21 -9.22 8.13
C LEU A 21 -4.10 -8.12 8.72
N PHE A 22 -3.56 -6.91 8.83
CA PHE A 22 -4.33 -5.74 9.26
C PHE A 22 -5.53 -5.48 8.35
N ALA A 23 -5.37 -5.57 7.03
CA ALA A 23 -6.47 -5.40 6.07
C ALA A 23 -7.58 -6.44 6.28
N VAL A 24 -7.20 -7.71 6.47
CA VAL A 24 -8.15 -8.80 6.73
C VAL A 24 -8.90 -8.58 8.04
N LEU A 25 -8.19 -8.25 9.12
CA LEU A 25 -8.79 -7.95 10.42
C LEU A 25 -9.76 -6.77 10.33
N LEU A 26 -9.34 -5.71 9.66
CA LEU A 26 -10.14 -4.50 9.49
C LEU A 26 -11.43 -4.78 8.70
N ASN A 27 -11.37 -5.61 7.66
CA ASN A 27 -12.56 -6.03 6.93
C ASN A 27 -13.50 -6.92 7.77
N SER A 28 -12.95 -7.79 8.61
CA SER A 28 -13.75 -8.67 9.48
C SER A 28 -14.51 -7.95 10.59
N MET A 29 -14.14 -6.71 10.91
CA MET A 29 -14.77 -5.89 11.96
C MET A 29 -15.92 -5.02 11.43
N VAL A 30 -16.16 -5.00 10.11
CA VAL A 30 -17.11 -4.09 9.48
C VAL A 30 -18.40 -4.83 9.17
N ASP A 31 -19.37 -4.70 10.08
CA ASP A 31 -20.76 -5.08 9.85
C ASP A 31 -21.53 -3.90 9.26
N ALA A 32 -21.77 -3.95 7.94
CA ALA A 32 -22.51 -2.92 7.21
C ALA A 32 -23.66 -3.57 6.40
N PRO A 33 -24.90 -3.56 6.93
CA PRO A 33 -26.02 -4.34 6.37
C PRO A 33 -26.55 -3.79 5.04
N HIS A 34 -26.43 -2.48 4.79
CA HIS A 34 -26.84 -1.85 3.54
C HIS A 34 -25.64 -1.28 2.78
N HIS A 35 -25.46 -1.76 1.53
CA HIS A 35 -24.37 -1.34 0.65
C HIS A 35 -22.97 -1.46 1.29
N GLY A 36 -22.79 -2.42 2.21
CA GLY A 36 -21.58 -2.58 3.02
C GLY A 36 -20.30 -2.83 2.22
N TRP A 37 -20.44 -3.35 1.00
CA TRP A 37 -19.32 -3.51 0.08
C TRP A 37 -18.63 -2.17 -0.26
N LEU A 38 -19.34 -1.04 -0.26
CA LEU A 38 -18.76 0.28 -0.55
C LEU A 38 -17.79 0.71 0.55
N ILE A 39 -18.23 0.60 1.80
CA ILE A 39 -17.41 0.96 2.96
C ILE A 39 -16.28 -0.06 3.15
N GLN A 40 -16.53 -1.36 2.96
CA GLN A 40 -15.50 -2.39 2.96
C GLN A 40 -14.43 -2.15 1.87
N THR A 41 -14.87 -1.84 0.64
CA THR A 41 -13.95 -1.52 -0.46
C THR A 41 -13.14 -0.26 -0.16
N ALA A 42 -13.77 0.80 0.37
CA ALA A 42 -13.07 2.02 0.76
C ALA A 42 -12.01 1.74 1.83
N LEU A 43 -12.35 0.93 2.83
CA LEU A 43 -11.46 0.56 3.92
C LEU A 43 -10.29 -0.33 3.48
N LEU A 44 -10.52 -1.25 2.53
CA LEU A 44 -9.50 -2.12 1.95
C LEU A 44 -8.63 -1.42 0.90
N LEU A 45 -9.10 -0.31 0.32
CA LEU A 45 -8.39 0.40 -0.76
C LEU A 45 -7.03 0.94 -0.28
N ALA A 46 -6.95 1.48 0.93
CA ALA A 46 -5.70 1.97 1.51
C ALA A 46 -4.64 0.87 1.70
N PRO A 47 -4.88 -0.21 2.47
CA PRO A 47 -3.88 -1.25 2.66
C PRO A 47 -3.53 -1.95 1.34
N PHE A 48 -4.50 -2.17 0.45
CA PHE A 48 -4.23 -2.72 -0.88
C PHE A 48 -3.31 -1.81 -1.71
N SER A 49 -3.60 -0.51 -1.76
CA SER A 49 -2.79 0.48 -2.46
C SER A 49 -1.35 0.54 -1.92
N ILE A 50 -1.18 0.47 -0.60
CA ILE A 50 0.13 0.41 0.05
C ILE A 50 0.89 -0.86 -0.37
N LEU A 51 0.24 -2.02 -0.36
CA LEU A 51 0.87 -3.29 -0.75
C LEU A 51 1.33 -3.28 -2.20
N VAL A 52 0.49 -2.78 -3.12
CA VAL A 52 0.83 -2.64 -4.53
C VAL A 52 2.02 -1.69 -4.70
N PHE A 53 1.96 -0.52 -4.08
CA PHE A 53 3.04 0.47 -4.15
C PHE A 53 4.36 -0.09 -3.59
N LEU A 54 4.31 -0.77 -2.45
CA LEU A 54 5.47 -1.40 -1.82
C LEU A 54 6.03 -2.52 -2.70
N GLY A 55 5.18 -3.34 -3.32
CA GLY A 55 5.60 -4.41 -4.23
C GLY A 55 6.34 -3.88 -5.45
N LEU A 56 5.81 -2.82 -6.09
CA LEU A 56 6.46 -2.12 -7.19
C LEU A 56 7.75 -1.42 -6.74
N GLY A 57 7.75 -0.82 -5.55
CA GLY A 57 8.95 -0.27 -4.90
C GLY A 57 10.04 -1.32 -4.69
N TRP A 58 9.67 -2.49 -4.20
CA TRP A 58 10.59 -3.59 -3.96
C TRP A 58 11.19 -4.13 -5.27
N GLN A 59 10.40 -4.23 -6.34
CA GLN A 59 10.90 -4.58 -7.67
C GLN A 59 11.92 -3.55 -8.19
N ARG A 60 11.62 -2.25 -8.06
CA ARG A 60 12.54 -1.16 -8.45
C ARG A 60 13.85 -1.22 -7.65
N MET A 61 13.75 -1.43 -6.35
CA MET A 61 14.92 -1.58 -5.46
C MET A 61 15.79 -2.78 -5.83
N ARG A 62 15.20 -3.94 -6.15
CA ARG A 62 15.95 -5.12 -6.61
C ARG A 62 16.66 -4.87 -7.93
N LYS A 63 16.01 -4.17 -8.87
CA LYS A 63 16.64 -3.80 -10.14
C LYS A 63 17.82 -2.86 -9.92
N ALA A 64 17.65 -1.82 -9.10
CA ALA A 64 18.72 -0.89 -8.75
C ALA A 64 19.90 -1.60 -8.04
N HIS A 65 19.59 -2.55 -7.15
CA HIS A 65 20.62 -3.34 -6.46
C HIS A 65 21.39 -4.28 -7.39
N ALA A 66 20.74 -4.80 -8.44
CA ALA A 66 21.39 -5.64 -9.46
C ALA A 66 22.32 -4.82 -10.37
N GLU A 67 21.96 -3.57 -10.69
CA GLU A 67 22.80 -2.67 -11.49
C GLU A 67 23.97 -2.12 -10.66
N HIS A 68 23.70 -1.64 -9.44
CA HIS A 68 24.71 -1.12 -8.52
C HIS A 68 24.41 -1.61 -7.10
N PRO A 69 25.27 -2.48 -6.51
CA PRO A 69 24.98 -3.09 -5.23
C PRO A 69 24.94 -2.03 -4.11
N ILE A 70 23.77 -1.90 -3.49
CA ILE A 70 23.47 -0.88 -2.48
C ILE A 70 24.01 -1.30 -1.12
N LEU A 71 24.81 -0.43 -0.51
CA LEU A 71 25.35 -0.59 0.85
C LEU A 71 24.27 -0.32 1.91
N LYS A 72 24.34 -1.04 3.04
CA LYS A 72 23.42 -0.81 4.17
C LYS A 72 23.51 0.58 4.77
N SER A 73 24.67 1.23 4.67
CA SER A 73 24.90 2.60 5.15
C SER A 73 24.21 3.66 4.28
N GLU A 74 23.79 3.32 3.06
CA GLU A 74 23.16 4.25 2.12
C GLU A 74 21.63 4.23 2.21
N LEU A 75 21.08 4.39 3.43
CA LEU A 75 19.64 4.50 3.69
C LEU A 75 18.91 5.50 2.76
N PRO A 76 19.48 6.68 2.42
CA PRO A 76 18.83 7.60 1.49
C PRO A 76 18.65 7.02 0.08
N ARG A 77 19.63 6.25 -0.39
CA ARG A 77 19.58 5.60 -1.72
C ARG A 77 18.53 4.48 -1.73
N VAL A 78 18.39 3.75 -0.62
CA VAL A 78 17.35 2.74 -0.43
C VAL A 78 15.95 3.35 -0.49
N ALA A 79 15.71 4.42 0.26
CA ALA A 79 14.44 5.11 0.26
C ALA A 79 14.10 5.66 -1.13
N THR A 80 15.07 6.25 -1.80
CA THR A 80 14.91 6.78 -3.17
C THR A 80 14.59 5.66 -4.17
N ALA A 81 15.23 4.50 -4.06
CA ALA A 81 14.97 3.36 -4.94
C ALA A 81 13.58 2.72 -4.68
N LEU A 82 13.14 2.70 -3.42
CA LEU A 82 11.86 2.13 -3.02
C LEU A 82 10.67 3.04 -3.39
N ILE A 83 10.81 4.36 -3.16
CA ILE A 83 9.78 5.36 -3.49
C ILE A 83 9.80 5.64 -5.01
N GLY A 84 10.99 5.75 -5.59
CA GLY A 84 11.22 6.19 -6.97
C GLY A 84 10.76 7.62 -7.19
N ASN A 85 9.94 7.85 -8.23
CA ASN A 85 9.44 9.17 -8.55
C ASN A 85 8.37 9.63 -7.53
N VAL A 86 8.73 10.62 -6.71
CA VAL A 86 7.86 11.19 -5.68
C VAL A 86 6.55 11.74 -6.25
N LYS A 87 6.56 12.30 -7.47
CA LYS A 87 5.34 12.81 -8.12
C LYS A 87 4.36 11.68 -8.43
N LEU A 88 4.87 10.54 -8.90
CA LEU A 88 4.06 9.35 -9.16
C LEU A 88 3.50 8.78 -7.86
N ALA A 89 4.31 8.74 -6.80
CA ALA A 89 3.86 8.31 -5.48
C ALA A 89 2.75 9.23 -4.94
N ALA A 90 2.95 10.55 -5.00
CA ALA A 90 1.95 11.53 -4.58
C ALA A 90 0.64 11.38 -5.38
N LEU A 91 0.73 11.20 -6.70
CA LEU A 91 -0.43 10.97 -7.55
C LEU A 91 -1.15 9.65 -7.21
N TRP A 92 -0.39 8.58 -6.97
CA TRP A 92 -0.92 7.26 -6.60
C TRP A 92 -1.71 7.30 -5.29
N PHE A 93 -1.12 7.87 -4.24
CA PHE A 93 -1.78 7.99 -2.94
C PHE A 93 -2.90 9.05 -2.95
N GLY A 94 -2.73 10.13 -3.72
CA GLY A 94 -3.79 11.11 -3.95
C GLY A 94 -5.03 10.46 -4.59
N LEU A 95 -4.86 9.65 -5.62
CA LEU A 95 -5.95 8.92 -6.27
C LEU A 95 -6.59 7.90 -5.33
N THR A 96 -5.78 7.22 -4.52
CA THR A 96 -6.26 6.29 -3.48
C THR A 96 -7.19 7.03 -2.50
N PHE A 97 -6.76 8.20 -2.02
CA PHE A 97 -7.54 9.02 -1.09
C PHE A 97 -8.85 9.50 -1.71
N VAL A 98 -8.82 10.05 -2.94
CA VAL A 98 -10.03 10.46 -3.66
C VAL A 98 -10.99 9.29 -3.86
N GLY A 99 -10.47 8.10 -4.20
CA GLY A 99 -11.25 6.88 -4.35
C GLY A 99 -11.96 6.47 -3.05
N MET A 100 -11.24 6.50 -1.92
CA MET A 100 -11.83 6.22 -0.61
C MET A 100 -12.97 7.19 -0.27
N PHE A 101 -12.75 8.49 -0.45
CA PHE A 101 -13.76 9.51 -0.15
C PHE A 101 -15.00 9.36 -1.04
N THR A 102 -14.79 9.09 -2.32
CA THR A 102 -15.89 8.88 -3.27
C THR A 102 -16.76 7.68 -2.87
N LEU A 103 -16.12 6.56 -2.49
CA LEU A 103 -16.82 5.35 -2.06
C LEU A 103 -17.57 5.57 -0.74
N MET A 104 -16.96 6.25 0.24
CA MET A 104 -17.62 6.59 1.49
C MET A 104 -18.80 7.53 1.27
N LEU A 105 -18.65 8.56 0.44
CA LEU A 105 -19.72 9.50 0.11
C LEU A 105 -20.89 8.78 -0.59
N ALA A 106 -20.58 7.91 -1.56
CA ALA A 106 -21.58 7.09 -2.24
C ALA A 106 -22.34 6.20 -1.25
N TRP A 107 -21.64 5.57 -0.31
CA TRP A 107 -22.26 4.76 0.74
C TRP A 107 -23.22 5.59 1.60
N VAL A 108 -22.80 6.76 2.08
CA VAL A 108 -23.63 7.66 2.89
C VAL A 108 -24.88 8.14 2.14
N LEU A 109 -24.73 8.53 0.87
CA LEU A 109 -25.84 9.00 0.04
C LEU A 109 -26.87 7.90 -0.23
N LEU A 110 -26.39 6.69 -0.52
CA LEU A 110 -27.25 5.53 -0.75
C LEU A 110 -27.93 5.06 0.54
N TYR A 111 -27.20 5.04 1.65
CA TYR A 111 -27.76 4.71 2.96
C TYR A 111 -28.89 5.67 3.33
N ARG A 112 -28.70 6.99 3.12
CA ARG A 112 -29.72 8.00 3.40
C ARG A 112 -30.92 7.94 2.44
N SER A 113 -30.72 7.49 1.20
CA SER A 113 -31.80 7.38 0.21
C SER A 113 -32.68 6.13 0.41
N CYS A 114 -32.14 5.10 1.08
CA CYS A 114 -32.83 3.84 1.37
C CYS A 114 -33.37 3.75 2.81
N SER A 115 -33.09 4.75 3.66
CA SER A 115 -33.65 4.90 5.01
C SER A 115 -34.82 5.88 5.01
#